data_AF-A0A947EKF6-F1
#
_entry.id   AF-A0A947EKF6-F1
#
_cell.length_a   1.000
_cell.length_b   1.000
_cell.length_c   1.000
_cell.angle_alpha   90.00
_cell.angle_beta   90.00
_cell.angle_gamma   90.00
#
_symmetry.space_group_name_H-M   'P 1'
#
loop_
_entity.id
_entity.type
_entity.pdbx_description
1 polymer ?
#
loop_
_entity_poly.entity_id
_entity_poly.type
_entity_poly.pdbx_seq_one_letter_code
_entity_poly.pdbx_strand_id
1 'polypeptide(L)'
;MGTFNTLFLQVYNYYRFRKVKHATRLALFYVTLVQSLLFLFTGVVLAKFLSSMHMSLMSVTTAWVLFAALVVFLYFSNWMQYTGRKQKIFRAKMSQKAYEDRPITILWLIPLLGIFLIVILLNL
;
A
#
# COMPACT_ATOMS: atom_id res chain seq x y z
N MET A 1 -7.07 -7.62 -13.98
CA MET A 1 -6.37 -6.40 -13.50
C MET A 1 -6.07 -6.60 -12.03
N GLY A 2 -4.86 -6.34 -11.54
CA GLY A 2 -4.55 -6.50 -10.11
C GLY A 2 -5.32 -5.50 -9.24
N THR A 3 -5.73 -5.91 -8.04
CA THR A 3 -6.45 -5.10 -7.04
C THR A 3 -5.70 -3.81 -6.68
N PHE A 4 -4.38 -3.85 -6.59
CA PHE A 4 -3.56 -2.65 -6.33
C PHE A 4 -3.56 -1.67 -7.51
N ASN A 5 -3.64 -2.17 -8.75
CA ASN A 5 -3.71 -1.32 -9.94
C ASN A 5 -5.05 -0.55 -10.00
N THR A 6 -6.15 -1.18 -9.57
CA THR A 6 -7.46 -0.51 -9.52
C THR A 6 -7.48 0.57 -8.43
N LEU A 7 -6.89 0.30 -7.26
CA LEU A 7 -6.73 1.29 -6.19
C LEU A 7 -5.87 2.48 -6.64
N PHE A 8 -4.74 2.21 -7.29
CA PHE A 8 -3.89 3.26 -7.88
C PHE A 8 -4.69 4.18 -8.79
N LEU A 9 -5.50 3.61 -9.69
CA LEU A 9 -6.28 4.39 -10.63
C LEU A 9 -7.37 5.24 -9.99
N GLN A 10 -8.06 4.69 -8.98
CA GLN A 10 -9.10 5.43 -8.27
C GLN A 10 -8.50 6.65 -7.56
N VAL A 11 -7.38 6.48 -6.86
CA VAL A 11 -6.66 7.59 -6.21
C VAL A 11 -6.14 8.57 -7.27
N TYR A 12 -5.48 8.08 -8.32
CA TYR A 12 -4.94 8.93 -9.38
C TYR A 12 -6.02 9.78 -10.06
N ASN A 13 -7.17 9.18 -10.41
CA ASN A 13 -8.28 9.88 -11.05
C ASN A 13 -8.92 10.94 -10.15
N TYR A 14 -9.02 10.69 -8.85
CA TYR A 14 -9.52 11.69 -7.93
C TYR A 14 -8.60 12.93 -7.88
N TYR A 15 -7.29 12.73 -7.71
CA TYR A 15 -6.35 13.84 -7.58
C TYR A 15 -5.99 14.51 -8.93
N ARG A 16 -6.29 13.85 -10.06
CA ARG A 16 -6.13 14.37 -11.42
C ARG A 16 -6.88 15.68 -11.65
N PHE A 17 -8.09 15.83 -11.09
CA PHE A 17 -8.92 17.02 -11.28
C PHE A 17 -8.39 18.27 -10.56
N ARG A 18 -7.47 18.12 -9.59
CA ARG A 18 -6.89 19.25 -8.83
C ARG A 18 -5.43 19.55 -9.17
N LYS A 19 -4.55 18.54 -9.29
CA LYS A 19 -3.10 18.74 -9.58
C LYS A 19 -2.48 17.52 -10.30
N VAL A 20 -2.42 17.58 -11.63
CA VAL A 20 -1.99 16.47 -12.52
C VAL A 20 -0.58 15.93 -12.22
N LYS A 21 0.39 16.79 -11.84
CA LYS A 21 1.78 16.37 -11.56
C LYS A 21 1.96 15.69 -10.20
N HIS A 22 1.12 16.01 -9.20
CA HIS A 22 1.20 15.43 -7.87
C HIS A 22 0.32 14.18 -7.70
N ALA A 23 -0.71 14.03 -8.53
CA ALA A 23 -1.62 12.89 -8.49
C ALA A 23 -0.89 11.54 -8.63
N THR A 24 0.10 11.44 -9.51
CA THR A 24 0.90 10.21 -9.67
C THR A 24 1.66 9.86 -8.41
N ARG A 25 2.37 10.84 -7.82
CA ARG A 25 3.19 10.63 -6.62
C ARG A 25 2.33 10.25 -5.42
N LEU A 26 1.16 10.88 -5.29
CA LEU A 26 0.23 10.60 -4.20
C LEU A 26 -0.42 9.22 -4.33
N ALA A 27 -0.84 8.83 -5.53
CA ALA A 27 -1.39 7.49 -5.78
C ALA A 27 -0.34 6.40 -5.55
N LEU A 28 0.91 6.68 -5.91
CA LEU A 28 2.03 5.77 -5.67
C LEU A 28 2.29 5.61 -4.18
N PHE A 29 2.36 6.72 -3.45
CA PHE A 29 2.52 6.74 -2.00
C PHE A 29 1.40 5.95 -1.30
N TYR A 30 0.15 6.16 -1.72
CA TYR A 30 -1.00 5.44 -1.17
C TYR A 30 -0.88 3.92 -1.37
N VAL A 31 -0.57 3.46 -2.59
CA VAL A 31 -0.44 2.02 -2.85
C VAL A 31 0.73 1.40 -2.11
N THR A 32 1.87 2.10 -2.04
CA THR A 32 3.02 1.64 -1.23
C THR A 32 2.67 1.53 0.25
N LEU A 33 1.89 2.48 0.78
CA LEU A 33 1.47 2.49 2.18
C LEU A 33 0.49 1.35 2.48
N VAL A 34 -0.48 1.10 1.61
CA VAL A 34 -1.41 -0.03 1.77
C VAL A 34 -0.67 -1.38 1.70
N GLN A 35 0.27 -1.53 0.77
CA GLN A 35 1.04 -2.76 0.65
C GLN A 35 1.98 -2.99 1.85
N SER A 36 2.64 -1.95 2.34
CA SER A 36 3.49 -2.07 3.53
C SER A 36 2.68 -2.40 4.78
N LEU A 37 1.48 -1.84 4.95
CA LEU A 37 0.56 -2.18 6.03
C LEU A 37 0.15 -3.66 6.00
N LEU A 38 -0.20 -4.19 4.83
CA LEU A 38 -0.56 -5.61 4.70
C LEU A 38 0.61 -6.53 5.05
N PHE A 39 1.82 -6.17 4.61
CA PHE A 39 3.03 -6.90 4.98
C PHE A 39 3.32 -6.82 6.49
N LEU A 40 3.21 -5.63 7.08
CA LEU A 40 3.41 -5.44 8.52
C LEU A 40 2.39 -6.24 9.33
N PHE A 41 1.11 -6.16 8.97
CA PHE A 41 0.04 -6.90 9.62
C PHE A 41 0.32 -8.41 9.60
N THR A 42 0.67 -8.95 8.42
CA THR A 42 1.02 -10.36 8.29
C THR A 42 2.25 -10.72 9.14
N GLY A 43 3.27 -9.87 9.12
CA GLY A 43 4.49 -10.05 9.90
C GLY A 43 4.24 -10.08 11.42
N VAL A 44 3.42 -9.16 11.95
CA VAL A 44 3.10 -9.09 13.38
C VAL A 44 2.22 -10.28 13.81
N VAL A 45 1.22 -10.66 13.02
CA VAL A 45 0.40 -11.86 13.30
C VAL A 45 1.27 -13.10 13.36
N LEU A 46 2.16 -13.29 12.39
CA LEU A 46 3.06 -14.43 12.34
C LEU A 46 4.03 -14.41 13.53
N ALA A 47 4.64 -13.27 13.84
CA ALA A 47 5.55 -13.12 14.97
C ALA A 47 4.88 -13.49 16.30
N LYS A 48 3.63 -13.03 16.50
CA LYS A 48 2.87 -13.35 17.71
C LYS A 48 2.52 -14.83 17.80
N PHE A 49 2.10 -15.44 16.68
CA PHE A 49 1.85 -16.88 16.60
C PHE A 49 3.10 -17.72 16.92
N LEU A 50 4.25 -17.34 16.39
CA LEU A 50 5.53 -18.03 16.61
C LEU A 50 6.04 -17.86 18.05
N SER A 51 5.82 -16.68 18.64
CA SER A 51 6.10 -16.44 20.05
C SER A 51 5.24 -17.33 20.96
N SER A 52 3.96 -17.53 20.64
CA SER A 52 3.09 -18.47 21.36
C SER A 52 3.55 -19.92 21.24
N MET A 53 4.26 -20.28 20.17
CA MET A 53 4.85 -21.61 19.96
C MET A 53 6.24 -21.78 20.60
N HIS A 54 6.69 -20.83 21.44
CA HIS A 54 8.06 -20.78 22.02
C HIS A 54 9.19 -20.79 20.98
N MET A 55 8.89 -20.45 19.72
CA MET A 55 9.89 -20.33 18.67
C MET A 55 10.42 -18.89 18.63
N SER A 56 11.54 -18.68 19.32
CA SER A 56 12.34 -17.46 19.21
C SER A 56 13.04 -17.42 17.84
N LEU A 57 12.35 -16.94 16.80
CA LEU A 57 12.92 -16.85 15.45
C LEU A 57 13.90 -15.68 15.27
N MET A 58 13.66 -14.55 15.93
CA MET A 58 14.42 -13.32 15.66
C MET A 58 14.24 -12.26 16.76
N SER A 59 15.27 -11.44 16.98
CA SER A 59 15.19 -10.27 17.86
C SER A 59 14.29 -9.16 17.28
N VAL A 60 13.61 -8.41 18.15
CA VAL A 60 12.72 -7.30 17.75
C VAL A 60 13.44 -6.30 16.83
N THR A 61 14.70 -5.98 17.13
CA THR A 61 15.51 -5.03 16.34
C THR A 61 15.72 -5.52 14.91
N THR A 62 16.07 -6.80 14.73
CA THR A 62 16.27 -7.38 13.40
C THR A 62 14.96 -7.40 12.61
N ALA A 63 13.81 -7.58 13.28
CA ALA A 63 12.49 -7.54 12.66
C ALA A 63 12.18 -6.18 12.04
N TRP A 64 12.41 -5.11 12.79
CA TRP A 64 12.18 -3.75 12.32
C TRP A 64 13.12 -3.37 11.17
N VAL A 65 14.37 -3.83 11.20
CA VAL A 65 15.34 -3.61 10.11
C VAL A 65 14.89 -4.31 8.82
N LEU A 66 14.47 -5.58 8.91
CA LEU A 66 13.95 -6.32 7.75
C LEU A 66 12.67 -5.68 7.21
N PHE A 67 11.79 -5.22 8.11
CA PHE A 67 10.58 -4.51 7.71
C PHE A 67 10.93 -3.21 6.96
N ALA A 68 11.85 -2.39 7.48
CA ALA A 68 12.27 -1.16 6.81
C ALA A 68 12.88 -1.44 5.42
N ALA A 69 13.73 -2.46 5.30
CA ALA A 69 14.30 -2.87 4.01
C ALA A 69 13.20 -3.30 3.02
N LEU A 70 12.20 -4.04 3.49
CA LEU A 70 11.06 -4.48 2.69
C LEU A 70 10.19 -3.30 2.23
N VAL A 71 9.96 -2.30 3.08
CA VAL A 71 9.25 -1.07 2.70
C VAL A 71 9.98 -0.33 1.59
N VAL A 72 11.30 -0.19 1.68
CA VAL A 72 12.11 0.43 0.63
C VAL A 72 12.02 -0.36 -0.67
N PHE A 73 12.11 -1.70 -0.60
CA PHE A 73 11.97 -2.56 -1.77
C PHE A 73 10.58 -2.45 -2.44
N LEU A 74 9.50 -2.43 -1.65
CA LEU A 74 8.14 -2.22 -2.14
C LEU A 74 7.98 -0.84 -2.79
N TYR A 75 8.56 0.20 -2.17
CA TYR A 75 8.56 1.54 -2.75
C TYR A 75 9.23 1.57 -4.12
N PHE A 76 10.43 0.98 -4.25
CA PHE A 76 11.14 0.90 -5.53
C PHE A 76 10.37 0.08 -6.57
N SER A 77 9.80 -1.05 -6.17
CA SER A 77 9.00 -1.91 -7.05
C SER A 77 7.78 -1.17 -7.60
N ASN A 78 7.02 -0.50 -6.73
CA ASN A 78 5.88 0.31 -7.14
C ASN A 78 6.31 1.52 -7.97
N TRP A 79 7.39 2.19 -7.58
CA TRP A 79 7.94 3.30 -8.34
C TRP A 79 8.26 2.90 -9.78
N MET A 80 8.96 1.79 -9.97
CA MET A 80 9.28 1.25 -11.28
C MET A 80 8.02 0.84 -12.06
N GLN A 81 7.06 0.22 -11.38
CA GLN A 81 5.81 -0.25 -11.97
C GLN A 81 4.91 0.89 -12.47
N TYR A 82 4.82 2.01 -11.73
CA TYR A 82 3.90 3.11 -12.02
C TYR A 82 4.56 4.34 -12.67
N THR A 83 5.90 4.45 -12.66
CA THR A 83 6.63 5.55 -13.31
C THR A 83 7.17 5.16 -14.69
N GLY A 84 7.36 3.86 -14.96
CA GLY A 84 7.86 3.36 -16.24
C GLY A 84 6.78 3.16 -17.34
N ARG A 85 7.02 2.16 -18.21
CA ARG A 85 6.25 1.82 -19.43
C ARG A 85 4.73 1.70 -19.22
N LYS A 86 4.26 1.37 -18.01
CA LYS A 86 2.84 1.21 -17.68
C LYS A 86 2.07 2.54 -17.55
N GLN A 87 2.73 3.71 -17.45
CA GLN A 87 2.01 5.01 -17.54
C GLN A 87 1.32 5.20 -18.89
N LYS A 88 1.97 4.80 -20.00
CA LYS A 88 1.41 4.91 -21.35
C LYS A 88 0.20 3.98 -21.52
N ILE A 89 0.29 2.77 -20.96
CA ILE A 89 -0.79 1.78 -20.98
C ILE A 89 -1.95 2.20 -20.07
N PHE A 90 -1.67 2.78 -18.90
CA PHE A 90 -2.69 3.32 -18.00
C PHE A 90 -3.40 4.53 -18.59
N ARG A 91 -2.68 5.49 -19.19
CA ARG A 91 -3.28 6.62 -19.94
C ARG A 91 -4.20 6.15 -21.06
N ALA A 92 -3.81 5.10 -21.80
CA ALA A 92 -4.60 4.53 -22.88
C ALA A 92 -5.86 3.78 -22.39
N LYS A 93 -5.82 3.13 -21.22
CA LYS A 93 -7.00 2.44 -20.65
C LYS A 93 -7.95 3.37 -19.89
N MET A 94 -7.46 4.53 -19.43
CA MET A 94 -8.25 5.53 -18.72
C MET A 94 -9.22 6.30 -19.65
N SER A 95 -9.02 6.25 -20.97
CA SER A 95 -9.98 6.81 -21.94
C SER A 95 -11.25 5.98 -22.11
N GLN A 96 -11.30 4.75 -21.57
CA GLN A 96 -12.40 3.80 -21.83
C GLN A 96 -13.32 3.51 -20.62
N LYS A 97 -12.97 3.91 -19.39
CA LYS A 97 -13.77 3.57 -18.21
C LYS A 97 -14.43 4.81 -17.60
N ALA A 98 -15.75 4.88 -17.76
CA ALA A 98 -16.61 5.86 -17.13
C ALA A 98 -16.47 5.81 -15.61
N TYR A 99 -16.52 7.00 -15.03
CA TYR A 99 -16.30 7.35 -13.64
C TYR A 99 -17.36 6.70 -12.73
N GLU A 100 -16.93 5.87 -11.78
CA GLU A 100 -17.76 5.56 -10.61
C GLU A 100 -17.33 6.51 -9.49
N ASP A 101 -18.24 7.38 -9.08
CA ASP A 101 -18.18 8.28 -7.92
C ASP A 101 -18.01 7.48 -6.61
N ARG A 102 -16.88 6.81 -6.42
CA ARG A 102 -16.56 6.23 -5.11
C ARG A 102 -16.07 7.35 -4.21
N PRO A 103 -16.71 7.54 -3.04
CA PRO A 103 -16.30 8.58 -2.12
C PRO A 103 -14.88 8.30 -1.64
N ILE A 104 -14.00 9.29 -1.81
CA ILE A 104 -12.58 9.21 -1.41
C ILE A 104 -12.42 8.87 0.07
N THR A 105 -13.42 9.17 0.88
CA THR A 105 -13.52 8.83 2.30
C THR A 105 -13.34 7.34 2.53
N ILE A 106 -13.90 6.49 1.68
CA ILE A 106 -13.75 5.03 1.77
C ILE A 106 -12.33 4.59 1.41
N LEU A 107 -11.67 5.25 0.46
CA LEU A 107 -10.29 4.93 0.11
C LEU A 107 -9.33 5.22 1.26
N TRP A 108 -9.43 6.38 1.92
CA TRP A 108 -8.56 6.69 3.06
C TRP A 108 -8.89 5.92 4.33
N LEU A 109 -10.12 5.41 4.46
CA LEU A 109 -10.52 4.54 5.56
C LEU A 109 -9.74 3.22 5.58
N ILE A 110 -9.40 2.65 4.42
CA ILE A 110 -8.68 1.37 4.30
C ILE A 110 -7.32 1.39 5.04
N PRO A 111 -6.38 2.32 4.76
CA PRO A 111 -5.12 2.38 5.48
C PRO A 111 -5.29 2.77 6.94
N LEU A 112 -6.27 3.62 7.28
CA LEU A 112 -6.57 4.01 8.68
C LEU A 112 -6.98 2.80 9.52
N LEU A 113 -7.88 1.96 9.00
CA LEU A 113 -8.35 0.74 9.66
C LEU A 113 -7.22 -0.29 9.77
N GLY A 114 -6.36 -0.38 8.75
CA GLY A 114 -5.15 -1.22 8.78
C GLY A 114 -4.16 -0.79 9.87
N ILE A 115 -3.87 0.51 10.00
CA ILE A 115 -3.02 1.03 11.06
C ILE A 115 -3.61 0.73 12.43
N PHE A 116 -4.91 0.98 12.61
CA PHE A 116 -5.61 0.74 13.87
C PHE A 116 -5.52 -0.73 14.32
N LEU A 117 -5.75 -1.68 13.39
CA LEU A 117 -5.61 -3.11 13.66
C LEU A 117 -4.18 -3.50 14.05
N ILE A 118 -3.17 -2.96 13.38
CA ILE A 118 -1.76 -3.25 13.67
C ILE A 118 -1.37 -2.70 15.05
N VAL A 119 -1.82 -1.49 15.41
CA VAL A 119 -1.56 -0.90 16.73
C VAL A 119 -2.18 -1.73 17.84
N ILE A 120 -3.42 -2.21 17.66
CA ILE A 120 -4.05 -3.13 18.62
C ILE A 120 -3.21 -4.39 18.76
N LEU A 121 -2.82 -5.01 17.65
CA LEU A 121 -2.09 -6.28 17.65
C LEU A 121 -0.71 -6.18 18.30
N LEU A 122 -0.03 -5.04 18.16
CA LEU A 122 1.28 -4.75 18.78
C LEU A 122 1.20 -4.51 20.29
N ASN A 123 0.09 -3.94 20.78
CA ASN A 123 -0.10 -3.67 22.21
C ASN A 123 -0.78 -4.81 22.99
N LEU A 124 -1.24 -5.85 22.27
CA LEU A 124 -1.87 -7.04 22.83
C LEU A 124 -0.83 -8.15 23.02
#